data_AF-K5W9E0-F1
#
_entry.id   AF-K5W9E0-F1
#
_cell.length_a   1.000
_cell.length_b   1.000
_cell.length_c   1.000
_cell.angle_alpha   90.00
_cell.angle_beta   90.00
_cell.angle_gamma   90.00
#
_symmetry.space_group_name_H-M   'P 1'
#
loop_
_entity.id
_entity.type
_entity.pdbx_description
1 polymer ?
#
loop_
_entity_poly.entity_id
_entity_poly.type
_entity_poly.pdbx_seq_one_letter_code
_entity_poly.pdbx_strand_id
1 'polypeptide(L)'
;MNVQNLATFDPFADEGEAVNTQDVGSQQNYIHIRIQQRNGRKTLTTLQGLPKEYDAKKLLKAFKKEFACNGTLVDDEEAGQVIQLQGDQRTKILNFLVEEGLPKNTIKVHGF
;
A
#
# COMPACT_ATOMS: atom_id res chain seq x y z
N MET A 1 2.60 1.96 54.09
CA MET A 1 1.49 1.54 53.20
C MET A 1 1.78 2.13 51.83
N ASN A 2 2.05 1.28 50.84
CA ASN A 2 2.41 1.69 49.48
C ASN A 2 1.13 1.70 48.64
N VAL A 3 0.71 2.87 48.15
CA VAL A 3 -0.53 3.06 47.38
C VAL A 3 -0.29 2.67 45.92
N GLN A 4 -0.81 1.51 45.53
CA GLN A 4 -0.80 0.97 44.16
C GLN A 4 -1.98 1.53 43.35
N ASN A 5 -2.03 2.84 43.10
CA ASN A 5 -3.17 3.46 42.39
C ASN A 5 -2.76 4.18 41.10
N LEU A 6 -1.89 3.55 40.30
CA LEU A 6 -1.64 3.99 38.92
C LEU A 6 -1.15 2.81 38.06
N ALA A 7 -1.84 1.66 38.12
CA ALA A 7 -1.84 0.79 36.96
C ALA A 7 -2.64 1.54 35.88
N THR A 8 -1.98 1.99 34.82
CA THR A 8 -2.63 2.63 33.69
C THR A 8 -3.57 1.60 33.06
N PHE A 9 -4.82 1.59 33.48
CA PHE A 9 -5.85 0.75 32.90
C PHE A 9 -6.20 1.40 31.57
N ASP A 10 -5.76 0.80 30.48
CA ASP A 10 -6.12 1.23 29.13
C ASP A 10 -7.60 0.84 28.89
N PRO A 11 -8.53 1.81 28.89
CA PRO A 11 -9.96 1.52 28.78
C PRO A 11 -10.35 0.97 27.40
N PHE A 12 -9.44 0.99 26.42
CA PHE A 12 -9.66 0.42 25.09
C PHE A 12 -9.14 -1.01 24.94
N ALA A 13 -8.54 -1.60 25.99
CA ALA A 13 -8.01 -2.95 25.93
C ALA A 13 -9.09 -4.06 26.00
N ASP A 14 -10.29 -3.77 26.52
CA ASP A 14 -11.34 -4.77 26.78
C ASP A 14 -12.62 -4.60 25.93
N GLU A 15 -12.85 -3.42 25.31
CA GLU A 15 -14.07 -3.15 24.50
C GLU A 15 -13.83 -3.21 22.98
N GLY A 16 -12.81 -3.97 22.53
CA GLY A 16 -12.45 -4.09 21.11
C GLY A 16 -12.96 -5.34 20.38
N GLU A 17 -13.55 -6.33 21.07
CA GLU A 17 -13.82 -7.66 20.47
C GLU A 17 -15.26 -7.88 19.94
N ALA A 18 -16.15 -6.87 19.93
CA ALA A 18 -17.55 -7.03 19.49
C ALA A 18 -17.92 -6.29 18.19
N VAL A 19 -16.94 -5.94 17.35
CA VAL A 19 -17.20 -5.50 15.96
C VAL A 19 -16.30 -6.31 15.03
N ASN A 20 -16.83 -7.42 14.49
CA ASN A 20 -16.27 -8.20 13.38
C ASN A 20 -14.74 -8.11 13.25
N THR A 21 -14.05 -8.82 14.14
CA THR A 21 -12.60 -8.96 14.25
C THR A 21 -12.00 -9.75 13.08
N GLN A 22 -12.25 -9.31 11.84
CA GLN A 22 -11.49 -9.70 10.64
C GLN A 22 -10.79 -8.51 9.97
N ASP A 23 -11.03 -7.25 10.38
CA ASP A 23 -10.54 -6.08 9.62
C ASP A 23 -9.72 -5.03 10.40
N VAL A 24 -9.41 -5.19 11.69
CA VAL A 24 -8.83 -4.06 12.47
C VAL A 24 -7.54 -4.34 13.25
N GLY A 25 -6.85 -5.47 13.02
CA GLY A 25 -5.63 -5.76 13.78
C GLY A 25 -4.62 -6.71 13.14
N SER A 26 -5.02 -7.49 12.15
CA SER A 26 -4.05 -8.09 11.23
C SER A 26 -3.58 -6.97 10.31
N GLN A 27 -2.28 -6.80 10.11
CA GLN A 27 -1.77 -6.03 8.97
C GLN A 27 -2.33 -6.67 7.69
N GLN A 28 -3.54 -6.28 7.28
CA GLN A 28 -4.06 -6.67 6.00
C GLN A 28 -3.08 -6.08 5.00
N ASN A 29 -2.44 -6.96 4.23
CA ASN A 29 -1.35 -6.63 3.33
C ASN A 29 -1.95 -5.92 2.10
N TYR A 30 -2.47 -4.72 2.34
CA TYR A 30 -3.11 -3.89 1.35
C TYR A 30 -2.06 -3.38 0.37
N ILE A 31 -2.41 -3.37 -0.91
CA ILE A 31 -1.60 -2.76 -1.94
C ILE A 31 -1.98 -1.29 -2.00
N HIS A 32 -1.03 -0.41 -1.69
CA HIS A 32 -1.24 1.03 -1.71
C HIS A 32 -0.71 1.60 -3.02
N ILE A 33 -1.60 2.23 -3.80
CA ILE A 33 -1.23 3.04 -4.97
C ILE A 33 -1.31 4.49 -4.53
N ARG A 34 -0.18 5.19 -4.48
CA ARG A 34 -0.11 6.61 -4.10
C ARG A 34 0.39 7.45 -5.26
N ILE A 35 -0.05 8.70 -5.31
CA ILE A 35 0.50 9.70 -6.22
C ILE A 35 1.26 10.75 -5.44
N GLN A 36 2.38 11.20 -6.00
CA GLN A 36 3.21 12.27 -5.46
C GLN A 36 3.52 13.27 -6.56
N GLN A 37 3.52 14.57 -6.25
CA GLN A 37 3.95 15.60 -7.18
C GLN A 37 5.48 15.69 -7.16
N ARG A 38 6.13 15.54 -8.32
CA ARG A 38 7.59 15.61 -8.43
C ARG A 38 8.06 17.05 -8.67
N ASN A 39 7.57 17.67 -9.75
CA ASN A 39 7.97 19.02 -10.17
C ASN A 39 6.90 19.62 -11.09
N GLY A 40 6.31 20.76 -10.71
CA GLY A 40 5.27 21.41 -11.50
C GLY A 40 4.14 20.43 -11.84
N ARG A 41 3.90 20.16 -13.12
CA ARG A 41 2.86 19.20 -13.55
C ARG A 41 3.31 17.73 -13.57
N LYS A 42 4.58 17.43 -13.27
CA LYS A 42 5.11 16.06 -13.27
C LYS A 42 4.78 15.37 -11.97
N THR A 43 4.23 14.17 -12.05
CA THR A 43 3.87 13.32 -10.92
C THR A 43 4.64 12.00 -10.95
N LEU A 44 4.69 11.34 -9.81
CA LEU A 44 5.20 10.00 -9.60
C LEU A 44 4.08 9.17 -8.99
N THR A 45 3.84 7.99 -9.53
CA THR A 45 2.95 7.00 -8.93
C THR A 45 3.80 5.94 -8.24
N THR A 46 3.53 5.67 -6.96
CA THR A 46 4.21 4.63 -6.20
C THR A 46 3.24 3.50 -5.86
N LEU A 47 3.73 2.27 -5.97
CA LEU A 47 2.99 1.06 -5.61
C LEU A 47 3.75 0.37 -4.47
N GLN A 48 3.12 0.32 -3.31
CA GLN A 48 3.64 -0.21 -2.06
C GLN A 48 2.83 -1.45 -1.62
N GLY A 49 3.44 -2.34 -0.84
CA GLY A 49 2.76 -3.50 -0.28
C GLY A 49 2.57 -4.67 -1.25
N LEU A 50 3.43 -4.79 -2.27
CA LEU A 50 3.45 -5.97 -3.14
C LEU A 50 3.82 -7.23 -2.33
N PRO A 51 3.02 -8.31 -2.40
CA PRO A 51 3.40 -9.57 -1.77
C PRO A 51 4.70 -10.09 -2.37
N LYS A 52 5.56 -10.69 -1.55
CA LYS A 52 6.87 -11.25 -1.98
C LYS A 52 6.75 -12.38 -3.02
N GLU A 53 5.56 -12.94 -3.18
CA GLU A 53 5.25 -13.97 -4.18
C GLU A 53 5.28 -13.41 -5.60
N TYR A 54 5.00 -12.11 -5.76
CA TYR A 54 5.02 -11.45 -7.06
C TYR A 54 6.41 -10.91 -7.39
N ASP A 55 6.89 -11.21 -8.60
CA ASP A 55 8.16 -10.70 -9.09
C ASP A 55 8.02 -9.24 -9.55
N ALA A 56 8.43 -8.31 -8.68
CA ALA A 56 8.39 -6.88 -8.93
C ALA A 56 9.17 -6.47 -10.20
N LYS A 57 10.21 -7.21 -10.60
CA LYS A 57 10.97 -6.91 -11.83
C LYS A 57 10.19 -7.26 -13.09
N LYS A 58 9.40 -8.34 -13.07
CA LYS A 58 8.50 -8.69 -14.18
C LYS A 58 7.35 -7.71 -14.30
N LEU A 59 6.72 -7.36 -13.18
CA LEU A 59 5.70 -6.31 -13.12
C LEU A 59 6.21 -4.98 -13.67
N LEU A 60 7.42 -4.57 -13.27
CA LEU A 60 8.04 -3.35 -13.78
C LEU A 60 8.22 -3.38 -15.30
N LYS A 61 8.61 -4.52 -15.89
CA LYS A 61 8.72 -4.69 -17.34
C LYS A 61 7.36 -4.61 -18.03
N ALA A 62 6.33 -5.24 -17.47
CA ALA A 62 4.96 -5.18 -17.97
C ALA A 62 4.44 -3.74 -17.96
N PHE A 63 4.56 -3.03 -16.83
CA PHE A 63 4.15 -1.64 -16.70
C PHE A 63 4.87 -0.70 -17.67
N LYS A 64 6.17 -0.88 -17.90
CA LYS A 64 6.91 -0.08 -18.89
C LYS A 64 6.38 -0.30 -20.31
N LYS A 65 6.04 -1.54 -20.66
CA LYS A 65 5.54 -1.91 -21.99
C LYS A 65 4.13 -1.39 -22.23
N GLU A 66 3.26 -1.54 -21.24
CA GLU A 66 1.84 -1.24 -21.37
C GLU A 66 1.51 0.24 -21.15
N PHE A 67 2.13 0.87 -20.15
CA PHE A 67 1.84 2.26 -19.83
C PHE A 67 2.70 3.26 -20.63
N ALA A 68 3.67 2.77 -21.41
CA ALA A 68 4.65 3.57 -22.14
C ALA A 68 5.36 4.62 -21.26
N CYS A 69 5.58 4.28 -19.99
CA CYS A 69 6.17 5.15 -18.98
C CYS A 69 7.48 4.55 -18.48
N ASN A 70 8.38 5.42 -18.01
CA ASN A 70 9.56 4.94 -17.29
C ASN A 70 9.21 4.62 -15.83
N GLY A 71 9.96 3.71 -15.25
CA GLY A 71 9.80 3.30 -13.86
C GLY A 71 11.07 2.70 -13.29
N THR A 72 11.15 2.69 -11.97
CA THR A 72 12.27 2.11 -11.23
C THR A 72 11.75 1.29 -10.06
N LEU A 73 12.53 0.30 -9.68
CA LEU A 73 12.37 -0.40 -8.42
C LEU A 73 13.19 0.35 -7.38
N VAL A 74 12.62 0.66 -6.24
CA VAL A 74 13.30 1.32 -5.11
C VAL A 74 13.04 0.47 -3.89
N ASP A 75 14.10 0.09 -3.20
CA ASP A 75 14.01 -0.57 -1.91
C ASP A 75 14.07 0.51 -0.83
N ASP A 76 13.00 0.60 -0.06
CA ASP A 76 12.81 1.52 1.05
C ASP A 76 12.91 0.73 2.37
N GLU A 77 13.56 1.27 3.40
CA GLU A 77 13.76 0.58 4.67
C GLU A 77 12.46 0.37 5.45
N GLU A 78 11.50 1.29 5.31
CA GLU A 78 10.21 1.23 6.00
C GLU A 78 9.12 0.60 5.13
N ALA A 79 9.05 1.01 3.86
CA ALA A 79 7.99 0.56 2.94
C ALA A 79 8.35 -0.72 2.15
N GLY A 80 9.58 -1.22 2.29
CA GLY A 80 10.08 -2.37 1.57
C GLY A 80 10.29 -2.09 0.09
N GLN A 81 10.05 -3.10 -0.75
CA GLN A 81 10.24 -2.98 -2.18
C GLN A 81 9.08 -2.24 -2.85
N VAL A 82 9.36 -1.05 -3.38
CA VAL A 82 8.38 -0.12 -3.98
C VAL A 82 8.65 0.04 -5.48
N ILE A 83 7.59 -0.03 -6.28
CA ILE A 83 7.65 0.30 -7.71
C ILE A 83 7.29 1.78 -7.87
N GLN A 84 8.17 2.54 -8.52
CA GLN A 84 7.93 3.94 -8.87
C GLN A 84 7.74 4.08 -10.38
N LEU A 85 6.66 4.76 -10.80
CA LEU A 85 6.32 5.03 -12.19
C LEU A 85 6.20 6.54 -12.42
N GLN A 86 6.56 6.99 -13.61
CA GLN A 86 6.41 8.39 -14.01
C GLN A 86 4.99 8.69 -14.50
N GLY A 87 4.46 9.85 -14.08
CA GLY A 87 3.11 10.29 -14.39
C GLY A 87 2.04 9.73 -13.43
N ASP A 88 0.79 10.14 -13.64
CA ASP A 88 -0.37 9.57 -12.96
C ASP A 88 -0.84 8.34 -13.75
N GLN A 89 -0.60 7.15 -13.20
CA GLN A 89 -1.04 5.88 -13.78
C GLN A 89 -1.98 5.11 -12.85
N ARG A 90 -2.56 5.76 -11.83
CA ARG A 90 -3.34 5.08 -10.76
C ARG A 90 -4.45 4.19 -11.30
N THR A 91 -5.22 4.68 -12.28
CA THR A 91 -6.34 3.95 -12.87
C THR A 91 -5.87 2.76 -13.70
N LYS A 92 -4.76 2.92 -14.44
CA LYS A 92 -4.20 1.84 -15.25
C LYS A 92 -3.62 0.73 -14.39
N ILE A 93 -2.90 1.09 -13.33
CA ILE A 93 -2.37 0.13 -12.36
C ILE A 93 -3.51 -0.62 -11.68
N LEU A 94 -4.56 0.08 -11.24
CA LEU A 94 -5.73 -0.56 -10.64
C LEU A 94 -6.35 -1.59 -11.59
N ASN A 95 -6.58 -1.21 -12.84
CA ASN A 95 -7.17 -2.12 -13.83
C ASN A 95 -6.27 -3.33 -14.09
N PHE A 96 -4.97 -3.09 -14.29
CA PHE A 96 -4.00 -4.16 -14.51
C PHE A 96 -3.97 -5.18 -13.36
N LEU A 97 -3.92 -4.70 -12.11
CA LEU A 97 -3.88 -5.61 -10.95
C LEU A 97 -5.18 -6.42 -10.82
N VAL A 98 -6.32 -5.84 -11.19
CA VAL A 98 -7.61 -6.54 -11.19
C VAL A 98 -7.66 -7.59 -12.30
N GLU A 99 -7.10 -7.30 -13.47
CA GLU A 99 -6.99 -8.27 -14.58
C GLU A 99 -6.07 -9.45 -14.25
N GLU A 100 -4.98 -9.19 -13.51
CA GLU A 100 -4.08 -10.23 -12.97
C GLU A 100 -4.70 -11.05 -11.81
N GLY A 101 -5.95 -10.76 -11.44
CA GLY A 101 -6.71 -11.55 -10.47
C GLY A 101 -6.64 -11.08 -9.02
N LEU A 102 -6.08 -9.88 -8.75
CA LEU A 102 -6.12 -9.30 -7.41
C LEU A 102 -7.51 -8.69 -7.14
N PRO A 103 -8.14 -9.03 -6.01
CA PRO A 103 -9.46 -8.48 -5.68
C PRO A 103 -9.37 -6.97 -5.40
N LYS A 104 -10.31 -6.18 -5.93
CA LYS A 104 -10.34 -4.72 -5.72
C LYS A 104 -10.31 -4.30 -4.24
N ASN A 105 -10.81 -5.14 -3.34
CA ASN A 105 -10.87 -4.83 -1.91
C ASN A 105 -9.48 -4.69 -1.28
N THR A 106 -8.47 -5.39 -1.81
CA THR A 106 -7.09 -5.35 -1.29
C THR A 106 -6.29 -4.16 -1.84
N ILE A 107 -6.82 -3.40 -2.80
CA ILE A 107 -6.12 -2.28 -3.43
C ILE A 107 -6.69 -0.97 -2.89
N LYS A 108 -5.85 -0.15 -2.26
CA LYS A 108 -6.21 1.19 -1.80
C LYS A 108 -5.55 2.23 -2.69
N VAL A 109 -6.37 3.02 -3.38
CA VAL A 109 -5.91 4.12 -4.23
C VAL A 109 -5.95 5.42 -3.44
N HIS A 110 -4.80 6.06 -3.28
CA HIS A 110 -4.63 7.35 -2.63
C HIS A 110 -4.47 8.42 -3.71
N GLY A 111 -5.38 9.38 -3.72
CA GLY A 111 -5.36 10.53 -4.62
C GLY A 111 -4.50 11.69 -4.11
N PHE A 112 -4.67 12.84 -4.76
CA PHE A 112 -4.27 14.14 -4.22
C PHE A 112 -5.20 14.58 -3.09
#